data_AF-A0A9E1J9G9-F1
#
_entry.id   AF-A0A9E1J9G9-F1
#
_cell.length_a   1.000
_cell.length_b   1.000
_cell.length_c   1.000
_cell.angle_alpha   90.00
_cell.angle_beta   90.00
_cell.angle_gamma   90.00
#
_symmetry.space_group_name_H-M   'P 1'
#
loop_
_entity.id
_entity.type
_entity.pdbx_description
1 polymer ?
#
loop_
_entity_poly.entity_id
_entity_poly.type
_entity_poly.pdbx_seq_one_letter_code
_entity_poly.pdbx_strand_id
1 'polypeptide(L)'
;MADGWLKLAGGEGGGVLLQAGGHWDARNVTHLDRQLRGLGPMDAAQPKSDLTLDLGQVERLDTAGAWLLYRTLKEFRDSGARAEYAGLSPAHAAMLEVVAANDQPCEIEPPRSWALITILDHLGRGVLDVAEEAKQQIAFLGLILAPLAGPLRHPGRLRLVPLVYHMEKVGLNALPIVGLISFLIGVVLAYQGATQLQRFGAEIFVVNLIAVSVLREIAILLTAIVVAGRSGSAF
;
A
#
# COMPACT_ATOMS: atom_id res chain seq x y z
N MET A 1 3.14 -1.19 46.23
CA MET A 1 2.55 -0.93 44.89
C MET A 1 1.05 -0.99 45.08
N ALA A 2 0.34 0.10 44.82
CA ALA A 2 -1.10 0.15 45.07
C ALA A 2 -1.86 -0.46 43.88
N ASP A 3 -2.53 -1.59 44.10
CA ASP A 3 -3.41 -2.19 43.10
C ASP A 3 -4.56 -1.23 42.76
N GLY A 4 -5.02 -1.26 41.52
CA GLY A 4 -6.19 -0.50 41.10
C GLY A 4 -7.45 -0.99 41.82
N TRP A 5 -8.29 -0.06 42.29
CA TRP A 5 -9.53 -0.38 42.99
C TRP A 5 -10.67 0.54 42.57
N LEU A 6 -11.88 0.05 42.79
CA LEU A 6 -13.13 0.76 42.55
C LEU A 6 -14.02 0.66 43.79
N LYS A 7 -14.59 1.78 44.24
CA LYS A 7 -15.51 1.84 45.38
C LYS A 7 -16.76 2.63 45.01
N LEU A 8 -17.91 2.13 45.46
CA LEU A 8 -19.17 2.87 45.41
C LEU A 8 -19.20 3.87 46.57
N ALA A 9 -19.10 5.15 46.25
CA ALA A 9 -19.39 6.23 47.19
C ALA A 9 -20.84 6.64 46.88
N GLY A 10 -21.81 6.30 47.74
CA GLY A 10 -23.24 6.47 47.43
C GLY A 10 -23.59 7.85 46.84
N GLY A 11 -24.47 7.89 45.84
CA GLY A 11 -24.80 9.13 45.15
C GLY A 11 -25.98 9.88 45.78
N GLU A 12 -25.86 11.21 45.81
CA GLU A 12 -26.96 12.10 46.17
C GLU A 12 -27.89 12.26 44.95
N GLY A 13 -29.20 12.03 45.13
CA GLY A 13 -30.20 12.31 44.10
C GLY A 13 -30.42 11.24 43.02
N GLY A 14 -30.15 9.96 43.30
CA GLY A 14 -30.47 8.84 42.39
C GLY A 14 -29.40 8.52 41.33
N GLY A 15 -28.25 9.21 41.37
CA GLY A 15 -27.05 8.83 40.63
C GLY A 15 -26.16 7.86 41.41
N VAL A 16 -25.23 7.21 40.71
CA VAL A 16 -24.17 6.35 41.26
C VAL A 16 -22.84 7.10 41.14
N LEU A 17 -22.16 7.34 42.26
CA LEU A 17 -20.81 7.87 42.27
C LEU A 17 -19.81 6.72 42.51
N LEU A 18 -18.90 6.54 41.57
CA LEU A 18 -17.83 5.55 41.63
C LEU A 18 -16.50 6.25 41.83
N GLN A 19 -15.80 5.91 42.89
CA GLN A 19 -14.44 6.35 43.13
C GLN A 19 -13.46 5.30 42.60
N ALA A 20 -12.59 5.73 41.70
CA ALA A 20 -11.49 4.96 41.18
C ALA A 20 -10.19 5.43 41.82
N GLY A 21 -9.34 4.48 42.21
CA GLY A 21 -8.02 4.81 42.74
C GLY A 21 -6.96 3.75 42.46
N GLY A 22 -5.71 4.11 42.77
CA GLY A 22 -4.54 3.26 42.52
C GLY A 22 -4.12 3.24 41.05
N HIS A 23 -3.58 2.12 40.59
CA HIS A 23 -3.00 1.98 39.24
C HIS A 23 -4.00 1.36 38.24
N TRP A 24 -4.36 2.14 37.22
CA TRP A 24 -5.20 1.75 36.08
C TRP A 24 -4.31 1.48 34.86
N ASP A 25 -3.67 0.31 34.89
CA ASP A 25 -2.81 -0.16 33.80
C ASP A 25 -3.20 -1.56 33.29
N ALA A 26 -2.56 -1.99 32.19
CA ALA A 26 -2.80 -3.28 31.54
C ALA A 26 -2.65 -4.49 32.47
N ARG A 27 -1.98 -4.37 33.63
CA ARG A 27 -1.84 -5.46 34.61
C ARG A 27 -3.11 -5.62 35.44
N ASN A 28 -3.77 -4.50 35.76
CA ASN A 28 -4.96 -4.46 36.61
C ASN A 28 -6.27 -4.44 35.81
N VAL A 29 -6.22 -4.18 34.50
CA VAL A 29 -7.39 -3.99 33.63
C VAL A 29 -8.37 -5.15 33.69
N THR A 30 -7.92 -6.41 33.74
CA THR A 30 -8.80 -7.60 33.72
C THR A 30 -9.69 -7.69 34.96
N HIS A 31 -9.16 -7.36 36.14
CA HIS A 31 -9.93 -7.38 37.38
C HIS A 31 -10.90 -6.19 37.45
N LEU A 32 -10.42 -5.00 37.07
CA LEU A 32 -11.24 -3.78 37.02
C LEU A 32 -12.37 -3.88 35.99
N ASP A 33 -12.11 -4.49 34.82
CA ASP A 33 -13.11 -4.76 33.78
C ASP A 33 -14.24 -5.65 34.30
N ARG A 34 -13.91 -6.69 35.06
CA ARG A 34 -14.92 -7.57 35.68
C ARG A 34 -15.79 -6.82 36.69
N GLN A 35 -15.19 -5.94 37.50
CA GLN A 35 -15.93 -5.12 38.46
C GLN A 35 -16.85 -4.12 37.75
N LEU A 36 -16.36 -3.42 36.73
CA LEU A 36 -17.15 -2.45 35.96
C LEU A 36 -18.27 -3.11 35.15
N ARG A 37 -18.03 -4.30 34.56
CA ARG A 37 -19.09 -5.08 33.91
C ARG A 37 -20.13 -5.59 34.89
N GLY A 38 -19.72 -5.92 36.12
CA GLY A 38 -20.64 -6.28 37.20
C GLY A 38 -21.51 -5.11 37.69
N LEU A 39 -21.12 -3.87 37.38
CA LEU A 39 -21.91 -2.66 37.61
C LEU A 39 -22.75 -2.25 36.37
N GLY A 40 -22.56 -2.94 35.25
CA GLY A 40 -23.28 -2.67 34.01
C GLY A 40 -24.80 -2.92 34.15
N PRO A 41 -25.61 -2.39 33.22
CA PRO A 41 -27.06 -2.52 33.24
C PRO A 41 -27.48 -3.97 32.93
N MET A 42 -27.38 -4.86 33.92
CA MET A 42 -27.68 -6.28 33.75
C MET A 42 -29.15 -6.66 33.94
N ASP A 43 -30.04 -5.67 34.08
CA ASP A 43 -31.47 -5.85 33.87
C ASP A 43 -32.05 -4.58 33.24
N ALA A 44 -32.70 -4.72 32.08
CA ALA A 44 -33.46 -3.66 31.40
C ALA A 44 -34.68 -3.13 32.20
N ALA A 45 -34.78 -3.49 33.49
CA ALA A 45 -35.89 -3.25 34.38
C ALA A 45 -35.54 -2.37 35.61
N GLN A 46 -34.29 -1.93 35.79
CA GLN A 46 -33.91 -1.00 36.87
C GLN A 46 -33.64 0.42 36.35
N PRO A 47 -34.00 1.46 37.13
CA PRO A 47 -33.94 2.85 36.69
C PRO A 47 -32.52 3.27 36.31
N LYS A 48 -32.42 3.97 35.18
CA LYS A 48 -31.20 4.58 34.62
C LYS A 48 -30.65 5.58 35.63
N SER A 49 -29.65 5.17 36.38
CA SER A 49 -28.95 6.04 37.32
C SER A 49 -27.82 6.75 36.60
N ASP A 50 -27.73 8.06 36.81
CA ASP A 50 -26.62 8.87 36.31
C ASP A 50 -25.32 8.42 36.96
N LEU A 51 -24.23 8.32 36.19
CA LEU A 51 -22.97 7.76 36.64
C LEU A 51 -21.88 8.83 36.69
N THR A 52 -21.29 9.05 37.86
CA THR A 52 -20.09 9.91 37.99
C THR A 52 -18.90 9.05 38.37
N LEU A 53 -17.85 9.02 37.53
CA LEU A 53 -16.58 8.38 37.85
C LEU A 53 -15.58 9.42 38.37
N ASP A 54 -15.31 9.40 39.67
CA ASP A 54 -14.27 10.20 40.30
C ASP A 54 -12.91 9.50 40.17
N LEU A 55 -12.01 10.14 39.44
CA LEU A 55 -10.65 9.68 39.14
C LEU A 55 -9.59 10.37 40.02
N GLY A 56 -10.00 11.11 41.06
CA GLY A 56 -9.10 11.92 41.88
C GLY A 56 -8.04 11.13 42.66
N GLN A 57 -8.22 9.82 42.85
CA GLN A 57 -7.26 8.94 43.53
C GLN A 57 -6.53 8.00 42.57
N VAL A 58 -6.67 8.19 41.25
CA VAL A 58 -5.91 7.42 40.25
C VAL A 58 -4.48 7.97 40.23
N GLU A 59 -3.51 7.12 40.55
CA GLU A 59 -2.10 7.51 40.60
C GLU A 59 -1.41 7.31 39.24
N ARG A 60 -1.86 6.32 38.47
CA ARG A 60 -1.29 5.96 37.17
C ARG A 60 -2.38 5.46 36.23
N LEU A 61 -2.38 5.99 35.01
CA LEU A 61 -3.31 5.61 33.94
C LEU A 61 -2.53 5.32 32.65
N ASP A 62 -2.71 4.14 32.05
CA ASP A 62 -2.19 3.82 30.71
C ASP A 62 -3.30 3.75 29.65
N THR A 63 -2.93 3.41 28.40
CA THR A 63 -3.88 3.32 27.28
C THR A 63 -4.96 2.25 27.49
N ALA A 64 -4.65 1.12 28.14
CA ALA A 64 -5.61 0.05 28.39
C ALA A 64 -6.61 0.45 29.49
N GLY A 65 -6.12 1.06 30.58
CA GLY A 65 -6.96 1.62 31.63
C GLY A 65 -7.82 2.80 31.15
N ALA A 66 -7.25 3.68 30.34
CA ALA A 66 -7.98 4.80 29.74
C ALA A 66 -9.08 4.32 28.78
N TRP A 67 -8.80 3.31 27.96
CA TRP A 67 -9.81 2.69 27.11
C TRP A 67 -10.91 1.99 27.90
N LEU A 68 -10.57 1.33 29.00
CA LEU A 68 -11.58 0.72 29.88
C LEU A 68 -12.54 1.77 30.46
N LEU A 69 -12.01 2.87 30.99
CA LEU A 69 -12.81 3.99 31.52
C LEU A 69 -13.67 4.63 30.42
N TYR A 70 -13.07 4.91 29.25
CA TYR A 70 -13.75 5.46 28.10
C TYR A 70 -14.89 4.55 27.60
N ARG A 71 -14.63 3.25 27.44
CA ARG A 71 -15.62 2.27 26.99
C ARG A 71 -16.79 2.20 27.95
N THR A 72 -16.53 2.12 29.26
CA THR A 72 -17.61 2.08 30.27
C THR A 72 -18.44 3.36 30.26
N LEU A 73 -17.80 4.54 30.20
CA LEU A 73 -18.56 5.79 30.16
C LEU A 73 -19.38 5.94 28.87
N LYS A 74 -18.84 5.49 27.74
CA LYS A 74 -19.53 5.43 26.45
C LYS A 74 -20.74 4.50 26.51
N GLU A 75 -20.60 3.28 27.04
CA GLU A 75 -21.71 2.32 27.20
C GLU A 75 -22.88 2.90 28.04
N PHE A 76 -22.58 3.62 29.13
CA PHE A 76 -23.62 4.27 29.94
C PHE A 76 -24.29 5.46 29.21
N ARG A 77 -23.53 6.26 28.47
CA ARG A 77 -24.09 7.35 27.64
C ARG A 77 -24.97 6.83 26.51
N ASP A 78 -24.54 5.76 25.85
CA ASP A 78 -25.29 5.10 24.77
C ASP A 78 -26.60 4.46 25.31
N SER A 79 -26.64 4.07 26.59
CA SER A 79 -27.85 3.60 27.27
C SER A 79 -28.83 4.74 27.66
N GLY A 80 -28.41 5.99 27.48
CA GLY A 80 -29.18 7.21 27.74
C GLY A 80 -29.12 7.72 29.19
N ALA A 81 -28.15 7.27 29.99
CA ALA A 81 -27.84 7.84 31.31
C ALA A 81 -26.84 9.00 31.15
N ARG A 82 -26.84 9.99 32.06
CA ARG A 82 -25.76 10.97 32.09
C ARG A 82 -24.55 10.31 32.74
N ALA A 83 -23.40 10.37 32.06
CA ALA A 83 -22.17 9.87 32.62
C ALA A 83 -21.01 10.85 32.46
N GLU A 84 -20.37 11.20 33.58
CA GLU A 84 -19.34 12.23 33.67
C GLU A 84 -18.12 11.75 34.46
N TYR A 85 -16.96 12.36 34.17
CA TYR A 85 -15.74 12.16 34.94
C TYR A 85 -15.59 13.31 35.94
N ALA A 86 -15.20 12.97 37.17
CA ALA A 86 -14.80 13.92 38.21
C ALA A 86 -13.32 13.69 38.60
N GLY A 87 -12.68 14.69 39.20
CA GLY A 87 -11.31 14.53 39.74
C GLY A 87 -10.22 14.30 38.67
N LEU A 88 -10.45 14.71 37.42
CA LEU A 88 -9.49 14.52 36.33
C LEU A 88 -8.24 15.39 36.50
N SER A 89 -7.07 14.76 36.47
CA SER A 89 -5.81 15.48 36.25
C SER A 89 -5.68 15.86 34.76
N PRO A 90 -4.93 16.93 34.42
CA PRO A 90 -4.69 17.31 33.02
C PRO A 90 -4.06 16.18 32.19
N ALA A 91 -3.20 15.37 32.80
CA ALA A 91 -2.55 14.23 32.14
C ALA A 91 -3.54 13.10 31.83
N HIS A 92 -4.45 12.79 32.75
CA HIS A 92 -5.48 11.77 32.53
C HIS A 92 -6.52 12.22 31.51
N ALA A 93 -6.89 13.50 31.53
CA ALA A 93 -7.79 14.08 30.53
C ALA A 93 -7.21 13.95 29.11
N ALA A 94 -5.94 14.30 28.92
CA ALA A 94 -5.27 14.16 27.62
C ALA A 94 -5.23 12.70 27.13
N MET A 95 -4.97 11.73 28.02
CA MET A 95 -4.99 10.31 27.66
C MET A 95 -6.38 9.84 27.23
N LEU A 96 -7.42 10.21 27.97
CA LEU A 96 -8.81 9.86 27.64
C LEU A 96 -9.26 10.50 26.32
N GLU A 97 -8.84 11.74 26.04
CA GLU A 97 -9.13 12.41 24.78
C GLU A 97 -8.47 11.70 23.59
N VAL A 98 -7.19 11.30 23.72
CA VAL A 98 -6.49 10.54 22.67
C VAL A 98 -7.18 9.21 22.41
N VAL A 99 -7.59 8.48 23.46
CA VAL A 99 -8.30 7.20 23.29
C VAL A 99 -9.67 7.42 22.63
N ALA A 100 -10.41 8.44 23.04
CA ALA A 100 -11.70 8.78 22.45
C ALA A 100 -11.58 9.17 20.97
N ALA A 101 -10.57 9.96 20.60
CA ALA A 101 -10.32 10.38 19.22
C ALA A 101 -9.91 9.22 18.30
N ASN A 102 -9.37 8.12 18.86
CA ASN A 102 -8.92 6.95 18.13
C ASN A 102 -9.84 5.73 18.30
N ASP A 103 -11.05 5.92 18.82
CA ASP A 103 -12.07 4.88 18.93
C ASP A 103 -12.71 4.60 17.55
N GLN A 104 -11.93 3.94 16.69
CA GLN A 104 -12.38 3.47 15.38
C GLN A 104 -12.83 2.01 15.49
N PRO A 105 -13.91 1.61 14.80
CA PRO A 105 -14.28 0.21 14.71
C PRO A 105 -13.10 -0.58 14.17
N CYS A 106 -12.57 -1.51 14.97
CA CYS A 106 -11.59 -2.46 14.46
C CYS A 106 -12.30 -3.30 13.39
N GLU A 107 -11.84 -3.22 12.14
CA GLU A 107 -12.27 -4.17 11.12
C GLU A 107 -11.87 -5.56 11.60
N ILE A 108 -12.86 -6.34 12.02
CA ILE A 108 -12.66 -7.74 12.39
C ILE A 108 -12.20 -8.43 11.11
N GLU A 109 -10.96 -8.93 11.09
CA GLU A 109 -10.47 -9.74 9.96
C GLU A 109 -11.51 -10.85 9.70
N PRO A 110 -12.02 -10.96 8.47
CA PRO A 110 -13.05 -11.94 8.16
C PRO A 110 -12.52 -13.35 8.48
N PRO A 111 -13.39 -14.27 8.94
CA PRO A 111 -12.99 -15.62 9.28
C PRO A 111 -12.29 -16.27 8.09
N ARG A 112 -11.18 -16.99 8.37
CA ARG A 112 -10.37 -17.65 7.33
C ARG A 112 -11.26 -18.53 6.45
N SER A 113 -11.34 -18.18 5.18
CA SER A 113 -12.05 -18.94 4.16
C SER A 113 -11.27 -20.23 3.80
N TRP A 114 -11.96 -21.17 3.15
CA TRP A 114 -11.34 -22.39 2.62
C TRP A 114 -10.24 -22.04 1.60
N ALA A 115 -9.16 -22.83 1.61
CA ALA A 115 -7.93 -22.53 0.88
C ALA A 115 -8.14 -22.25 -0.63
N LEU A 116 -9.11 -22.93 -1.27
CA LEU A 116 -9.41 -22.72 -2.69
C LEU A 116 -10.15 -21.41 -2.96
N ILE A 117 -11.03 -20.91 -2.06
CA ILE A 117 -11.55 -19.53 -2.19
C ILE A 117 -10.41 -18.55 -2.07
N THR A 118 -9.47 -18.78 -1.14
CA THR A 118 -8.35 -17.86 -0.95
C THR A 118 -7.50 -17.77 -2.21
N ILE A 119 -7.18 -18.91 -2.84
CA ILE A 119 -6.43 -18.93 -4.11
C ILE A 119 -7.21 -18.17 -5.20
N LEU A 120 -8.52 -18.40 -5.29
CA LEU A 120 -9.35 -17.74 -6.31
C LEU A 120 -9.52 -16.24 -6.06
N ASP A 121 -9.60 -15.81 -4.80
CA ASP A 121 -9.63 -14.40 -4.40
C ASP A 121 -8.32 -13.69 -4.74
N HIS A 122 -7.17 -14.32 -4.45
CA HIS A 122 -5.86 -13.76 -4.81
C HIS A 122 -5.69 -13.66 -6.32
N LEU A 123 -6.13 -14.67 -7.07
CA LEU A 123 -6.12 -14.63 -8.52
C LEU A 123 -7.04 -13.53 -9.05
N GLY A 124 -8.25 -13.42 -8.51
CA GLY A 124 -9.23 -12.41 -8.90
C GLY A 124 -8.72 -10.99 -8.65
N ARG A 125 -8.14 -10.73 -7.48
CA ARG A 125 -7.50 -9.45 -7.16
C ARG A 125 -6.34 -9.15 -8.10
N GLY A 126 -5.45 -10.12 -8.33
CA GLY A 126 -4.34 -9.94 -9.26
C GLY A 126 -4.79 -9.62 -10.70
N VAL A 127 -5.87 -10.23 -11.18
CA VAL A 127 -6.44 -9.90 -12.50
C VAL A 127 -6.99 -8.48 -12.55
N LEU A 128 -7.67 -8.04 -11.49
CA LEU A 128 -8.19 -6.67 -11.39
C LEU A 128 -7.07 -5.64 -11.29
N ASP A 129 -6.02 -5.93 -10.54
CA ASP A 129 -4.84 -5.07 -10.40
C ASP A 129 -4.14 -4.91 -11.75
N VAL A 130 -3.90 -6.01 -12.48
CA VAL A 130 -3.32 -5.97 -13.84
C VAL A 130 -4.22 -5.20 -14.81
N ALA A 131 -5.55 -5.32 -14.69
CA ALA A 131 -6.47 -4.58 -15.54
C ALA A 131 -6.43 -3.07 -15.28
N GLU A 132 -6.33 -2.66 -14.02
CA GLU A 132 -6.19 -1.25 -13.66
C GLU A 132 -4.82 -0.70 -14.06
N GLU A 133 -3.74 -1.47 -13.89
CA GLU A 133 -2.40 -1.11 -14.40
C GLU A 133 -2.39 -0.96 -15.92
N ALA A 134 -3.01 -1.90 -16.66
CA ALA A 134 -3.09 -1.83 -18.11
C ALA A 134 -3.86 -0.58 -18.56
N LYS A 135 -4.96 -0.23 -17.89
CA LYS A 135 -5.69 1.02 -18.12
C LYS A 135 -4.82 2.24 -17.86
N GLN A 136 -4.03 2.25 -16.79
CA GLN A 136 -3.09 3.33 -16.49
C GLN A 136 -1.99 3.44 -17.55
N GLN A 137 -1.44 2.34 -18.04
CA GLN A 137 -0.46 2.32 -19.13
C GLN A 137 -1.06 2.86 -20.44
N ILE A 138 -2.30 2.51 -20.78
CA ILE A 138 -3.01 3.05 -21.94
C ILE A 138 -3.23 4.57 -21.77
N ALA A 139 -3.63 5.01 -20.59
CA ALA A 139 -3.81 6.43 -20.30
C ALA A 139 -2.48 7.20 -20.44
N PHE A 140 -1.39 6.65 -19.90
CA PHE A 140 -0.05 7.21 -20.02
C PHE A 140 0.42 7.26 -21.48
N LEU A 141 0.19 6.21 -22.26
CA LEU A 141 0.45 6.20 -23.70
C LEU A 141 -0.33 7.31 -24.41
N GLY A 142 -1.60 7.52 -24.06
CA GLY A 142 -2.41 8.62 -24.56
C GLY A 142 -1.83 10.00 -24.22
N LEU A 143 -1.32 10.18 -23.00
CA LEU A 143 -0.65 11.41 -22.57
C LEU A 143 0.67 11.67 -23.33
N ILE A 144 1.38 10.63 -23.77
CA ILE A 144 2.58 10.78 -24.62
C ILE A 144 2.21 11.07 -26.07
N LEU A 145 1.21 10.36 -26.62
CA LEU A 145 0.82 10.47 -28.03
C LEU A 145 0.08 11.77 -28.36
N ALA A 146 -0.76 12.29 -27.45
CA ALA A 146 -1.54 13.50 -27.72
C ALA A 146 -0.65 14.74 -28.01
N PRO A 147 0.42 15.02 -27.24
CA PRO A 147 1.37 16.08 -27.56
C PRO A 147 2.16 15.84 -28.84
N LEU A 148 2.46 14.59 -29.21
CA LEU A 148 3.18 14.25 -30.45
C LEU A 148 2.40 14.65 -31.71
N ALA A 149 1.07 14.65 -31.67
CA ALA A 149 0.23 15.08 -32.80
C ALA A 149 0.31 16.59 -33.10
N GLY A 150 0.63 17.41 -32.10
CA GLY A 150 0.74 18.87 -32.25
C GLY A 150 1.84 19.29 -33.25
N PRO A 151 3.09 18.83 -33.07
CA PRO A 151 4.17 19.00 -34.03
C PRO A 151 3.89 18.55 -35.46
N LEU A 152 3.10 17.49 -35.66
CA LEU A 152 2.71 17.04 -37.00
C LEU A 152 1.84 18.09 -37.72
N ARG A 153 1.01 18.84 -36.97
CA ARG A 153 0.16 19.91 -37.52
C ARG A 153 0.85 21.27 -37.56
N HIS A 154 1.76 21.53 -36.62
CA HIS A 154 2.50 22.78 -36.50
C HIS A 154 3.99 22.53 -36.27
N PRO A 155 4.76 22.19 -37.33
CA PRO A 155 6.17 21.81 -37.21
C PRO A 155 7.06 22.91 -36.62
N GLY A 156 6.67 24.18 -36.70
CA GLY A 156 7.38 25.30 -36.08
C GLY A 156 7.41 25.31 -34.54
N ARG A 157 6.63 24.43 -33.87
CA ARG A 157 6.68 24.26 -32.41
C ARG A 157 7.71 23.21 -31.95
N LEU A 158 8.36 22.52 -32.89
CA LEU A 158 9.38 21.53 -32.58
C LEU A 158 10.65 22.20 -32.04
N ARG A 159 11.06 21.80 -30.85
CA ARG A 159 12.36 22.19 -30.28
C ARG A 159 13.42 21.22 -30.82
N LEU A 160 14.12 21.64 -31.88
CA LEU A 160 15.13 20.80 -32.54
C LEU A 160 16.32 20.47 -31.62
N VAL A 161 16.73 21.39 -30.75
CA VAL A 161 17.90 21.18 -29.89
C VAL A 161 17.71 19.97 -28.94
N PRO A 162 16.62 19.88 -28.13
CA PRO A 162 16.34 18.67 -27.35
C PRO A 162 16.13 17.41 -28.21
N LEU A 163 15.50 17.53 -29.38
CA LEU A 163 15.26 16.39 -30.27
C LEU A 163 16.60 15.78 -30.71
N VAL A 164 17.51 16.60 -31.22
CA VAL A 164 18.84 16.16 -31.68
C VAL A 164 19.64 15.60 -30.51
N TYR A 165 19.59 16.21 -29.33
CA TYR A 165 20.21 15.68 -28.12
C TYR A 165 19.75 14.25 -27.82
N HIS A 166 18.44 13.97 -27.88
CA HIS A 166 17.94 12.62 -27.66
C HIS A 166 18.27 11.66 -28.82
N MET A 167 18.29 12.11 -30.07
CA MET A 167 18.73 11.30 -31.21
C MET A 167 20.21 10.89 -31.11
N GLU A 168 21.08 11.80 -30.70
CA GLU A 168 22.48 11.50 -30.43
C GLU A 168 22.60 10.56 -29.22
N LYS A 169 21.92 10.92 -28.12
CA LYS A 169 22.00 10.17 -26.88
C LYS A 169 21.54 8.75 -27.09
N VAL A 170 20.44 8.49 -27.79
CA VAL A 170 19.83 7.16 -28.01
C VAL A 170 20.40 6.44 -29.23
N GLY A 171 20.49 7.12 -30.36
CA GLY A 171 20.90 6.52 -31.63
C GLY A 171 22.42 6.47 -31.79
N LEU A 172 23.06 7.64 -31.85
CA LEU A 172 24.48 7.72 -32.21
C LEU A 172 25.38 6.98 -31.21
N ASN A 173 25.15 7.14 -29.90
CA ASN A 173 25.97 6.42 -28.91
C ASN A 173 25.73 4.89 -28.90
N ALA A 174 24.70 4.37 -29.59
CA ALA A 174 24.47 2.93 -29.71
C ALA A 174 25.18 2.32 -30.94
N LEU A 175 25.55 3.13 -31.93
CA LEU A 175 26.18 2.67 -33.17
C LEU A 175 27.44 1.82 -32.96
N PRO A 176 28.38 2.14 -32.04
CA PRO A 176 29.58 1.33 -31.88
C PRO A 176 29.28 -0.11 -31.47
N ILE A 177 28.33 -0.30 -30.56
CA ILE A 177 27.95 -1.63 -30.05
C ILE A 177 27.16 -2.40 -31.10
N VAL A 178 26.17 -1.75 -31.75
CA VAL A 178 25.39 -2.37 -32.83
C VAL A 178 26.30 -2.78 -33.98
N GLY A 179 27.20 -1.89 -34.41
CA GLY A 179 28.15 -2.15 -35.49
C GLY A 179 29.11 -3.30 -35.16
N LEU A 180 29.64 -3.34 -33.94
CA LEU A 180 30.51 -4.44 -33.49
C LEU A 180 29.78 -5.78 -33.51
N ILE A 181 28.58 -5.84 -32.96
CA ILE A 181 27.78 -7.08 -32.92
C ILE A 181 27.37 -7.50 -34.33
N SER A 182 26.89 -6.58 -35.18
CA SER A 182 26.53 -6.88 -36.57
C SER A 182 27.73 -7.37 -37.38
N PHE A 183 28.92 -6.82 -37.15
CA PHE A 183 30.14 -7.28 -37.79
C PHE A 183 30.50 -8.71 -37.36
N LEU A 184 30.56 -8.97 -36.05
CA LEU A 184 30.90 -10.29 -35.52
C LEU A 184 29.90 -11.36 -35.98
N ILE A 185 28.60 -11.05 -35.93
CA ILE A 185 27.55 -11.97 -36.40
C ILE A 185 27.65 -12.16 -37.91
N GLY A 186 27.93 -11.11 -38.68
CA GLY A 186 28.15 -11.21 -40.13
C GLY A 186 29.27 -12.17 -40.49
N VAL A 187 30.41 -12.10 -39.79
CA VAL A 187 31.54 -13.03 -39.97
C VAL A 187 31.14 -14.47 -39.63
N VAL A 188 30.43 -14.68 -38.51
CA VAL A 188 29.97 -16.00 -38.09
C VAL A 188 28.99 -16.60 -39.12
N LEU A 189 28.02 -15.80 -39.59
CA LEU A 189 27.07 -16.23 -40.61
C LEU A 189 27.74 -16.51 -41.95
N ALA A 190 28.76 -15.74 -42.33
CA ALA A 190 29.51 -15.99 -43.54
C ALA A 190 30.25 -17.34 -43.49
N TYR A 191 30.93 -17.62 -42.38
CA TYR A 191 31.64 -18.89 -42.20
C TYR A 191 30.67 -20.08 -42.18
N GLN A 192 29.57 -19.97 -41.43
CA GLN A 192 28.55 -21.02 -41.36
C GLN A 192 27.83 -21.22 -42.71
N GLY A 193 27.49 -20.14 -43.41
CA GLY A 193 26.88 -20.17 -44.73
C GLY A 193 27.78 -20.81 -45.77
N ALA A 194 29.06 -20.43 -45.81
CA ALA A 194 30.05 -21.01 -46.72
C ALA A 194 30.20 -22.51 -46.51
N THR A 195 30.40 -22.95 -45.27
CA THR A 195 30.55 -24.37 -44.96
C THR A 195 29.30 -25.20 -45.25
N GLN A 196 28.10 -24.61 -45.16
CA GLN A 196 26.85 -25.29 -45.55
C GLN A 196 26.70 -25.37 -47.07
N LEU A 197 26.88 -24.26 -47.80
CA LEU A 197 26.69 -24.22 -49.25
C LEU A 197 27.78 -24.97 -50.01
N GLN A 198 28.98 -25.08 -49.44
CA GLN A 198 30.06 -25.89 -50.01
C GLN A 198 29.66 -27.36 -50.19
N ARG A 199 28.85 -27.91 -49.27
CA ARG A 199 28.34 -29.30 -49.37
C ARG A 199 27.41 -29.51 -50.57
N PHE A 200 26.84 -28.43 -51.08
CA PHE A 200 25.95 -28.42 -52.24
C PHE A 200 26.63 -27.87 -53.51
N GLY A 201 27.94 -27.56 -53.46
CA GLY A 201 28.67 -26.94 -54.57
C GLY A 201 28.24 -25.49 -54.88
N ALA A 202 27.59 -24.81 -53.94
CA ALA A 202 26.88 -23.54 -54.15
C ALA A 202 27.57 -22.34 -53.47
N GLU A 203 28.87 -22.41 -53.19
CA GLU A 203 29.61 -21.43 -52.38
C GLU A 203 29.51 -19.97 -52.90
N ILE A 204 29.35 -19.77 -54.21
CA ILE A 204 29.15 -18.44 -54.82
C ILE A 204 27.89 -17.72 -54.31
N PHE A 205 26.89 -18.44 -53.78
CA PHE A 205 25.65 -17.87 -53.29
C PHE A 205 25.70 -17.42 -51.83
N VAL A 206 26.84 -17.62 -51.14
CA VAL A 206 27.01 -17.22 -49.73
C VAL A 206 26.77 -15.72 -49.55
N VAL A 207 27.26 -14.88 -50.48
CA VAL A 207 27.03 -13.43 -50.42
C VAL A 207 25.54 -13.09 -50.53
N ASN A 208 24.81 -13.76 -51.42
CA ASN A 208 23.38 -13.55 -51.59
C ASN A 208 22.58 -14.00 -50.37
N LEU A 209 22.96 -15.14 -49.77
CA LEU A 209 22.37 -15.62 -48.52
C LEU A 209 22.53 -14.57 -47.42
N ILE A 210 23.78 -14.15 -47.16
CA ILE A 210 24.07 -13.17 -46.11
C ILE A 210 23.33 -11.86 -46.37
N ALA A 211 23.38 -11.34 -47.61
CA ALA A 211 22.73 -10.08 -47.94
C ALA A 211 21.22 -10.12 -47.65
N VAL A 212 20.53 -11.18 -48.07
CA VAL A 212 19.09 -11.33 -47.84
C VAL A 212 18.79 -11.56 -46.37
N SER A 213 19.49 -12.47 -45.70
CA SER A 213 19.26 -12.80 -44.28
C SER A 213 19.54 -11.62 -43.35
N VAL A 214 20.63 -10.88 -43.60
CA VAL A 214 20.97 -9.71 -42.80
C VAL A 214 19.95 -8.59 -43.00
N LEU A 215 19.61 -8.25 -44.25
CA LEU A 215 18.70 -7.16 -44.53
C LEU A 215 17.26 -7.43 -44.10
N ARG A 216 16.78 -8.68 -44.16
CA ARG A 216 15.39 -9.01 -43.81
C ARG A 216 15.16 -9.36 -42.35
N GLU A 217 16.10 -10.04 -41.71
CA GLU A 217 15.85 -10.67 -40.42
C GLU A 217 16.82 -10.14 -39.36
N ILE A 218 18.12 -10.37 -39.58
CA ILE A 218 19.12 -10.26 -38.53
C ILE A 218 19.41 -8.79 -38.17
N ALA A 219 19.54 -7.89 -39.16
CA ALA A 219 19.84 -6.48 -38.87
C ALA A 219 18.73 -5.79 -38.10
N ILE A 220 17.47 -6.05 -38.46
CA ILE A 220 16.29 -5.45 -37.81
C ILE A 220 16.16 -5.98 -36.38
N LEU A 221 16.27 -7.30 -36.19
CA LEU A 221 16.15 -7.93 -34.89
C LEU A 221 17.27 -7.50 -33.92
N LEU A 222 18.52 -7.51 -34.37
CA LEU A 222 19.66 -7.09 -33.56
C LEU A 222 19.55 -5.61 -33.16
N THR A 223 19.21 -4.74 -34.13
CA THR A 223 19.08 -3.31 -33.84
C THR A 223 17.96 -3.07 -32.84
N ALA A 224 16.80 -3.74 -32.97
CA ALA A 224 15.69 -3.59 -32.04
C ALA A 224 16.07 -4.01 -30.61
N ILE A 225 16.71 -5.17 -30.44
CA ILE A 225 17.09 -5.68 -29.11
C ILE A 225 18.17 -4.80 -28.47
N VAL A 226 19.22 -4.44 -29.21
CA VAL A 226 20.33 -3.66 -28.67
C VAL A 226 19.90 -2.23 -28.33
N VAL A 227 19.11 -1.58 -29.19
CA VAL A 227 18.60 -0.23 -28.92
C VAL A 227 17.62 -0.25 -27.75
N ALA A 228 16.73 -1.24 -27.65
CA ALA A 228 15.83 -1.39 -26.52
C ALA A 228 16.59 -1.62 -25.20
N GLY A 229 17.57 -2.52 -25.17
CA GLY A 229 18.35 -2.81 -23.97
C GLY A 229 19.19 -1.62 -23.50
N ARG A 230 19.85 -0.93 -24.44
CA ARG A 230 20.69 0.23 -24.10
C ARG A 230 19.86 1.44 -23.69
N SER A 231 18.71 1.67 -24.34
CA SER A 231 17.86 2.83 -24.03
C SER A 231 17.02 2.57 -22.78
N GLY A 232 16.40 1.40 -22.65
CA GLY A 232 15.53 1.06 -21.53
C GLY A 232 16.25 0.89 -20.18
N SER A 233 17.58 0.78 -20.16
CA SER A 233 18.39 0.81 -18.94
C SER A 233 19.00 2.18 -18.63
N ALA A 234 18.97 3.12 -19.58
CA ALA A 234 19.56 4.44 -19.46
C ALA A 234 18.55 5.56 -19.16
N PHE A 235 17.24 5.24 -19.21
CA PHE A 235 16.11 6.10 -18.89
C PHE A 235 15.23 5.40 -17.84
#